data_AF-A0AAU0TU25-F1
#
_entry.id   AF-A0AAU0TU25-F1
#
_cell.length_a   1.000
_cell.length_b   1.000
_cell.length_c   1.000
_cell.angle_alpha   90.00
_cell.angle_beta   90.00
_cell.angle_gamma   90.00
#
_symmetry.space_group_name_H-M   'P 1'
#
loop_
_entity.id
_entity.type
_entity.pdbx_description
1 polymer ?
#
loop_
_entity_poly.entity_id
_entity_poly.type
_entity_poly.pdbx_seq_one_letter_code
_entity_poly.pdbx_strand_id
1 'polypeptide(L)'
;MIKANANLEKSQASQLGATLKRMDETLSEWVSIKRTFSSVSKLATVLADTLGYDRSLFLAKPHPKKPLNHGKHRLLINKYAGQLIPGMPKVTYEVLERQLKENQRQLSMIEDAYKAGLRRTSIGQSETSSNGPQASFFYEFEQTCLVLQKILQHPNTGLEIIEGELYDAAPIVGDIVLISQAQSCKPFLDWQSGKGNLARKLLSADNAE
;
A
#
# COMPACT_ATOMS: atom_id res chain seq x y z
N MET A 1 22.23 13.20 11.70
CA MET A 1 22.14 12.34 10.50
C MET A 1 20.79 12.42 9.76
N ILE A 2 19.65 12.65 10.43
CA ILE A 2 18.30 12.72 9.82
C ILE A 2 18.18 13.72 8.64
N LYS A 3 18.87 14.86 8.68
CA LYS A 3 18.82 15.88 7.60
C LYS A 3 19.49 15.43 6.29
N ALA A 4 20.45 14.50 6.33
CA ALA A 4 21.15 14.03 5.13
C ALA A 4 20.27 13.11 4.29
N ASN A 5 19.48 12.24 4.94
CA ASN A 5 18.58 11.30 4.25
C ASN A 5 17.40 12.00 3.59
N ALA A 6 16.80 12.99 4.25
CA ALA A 6 15.74 13.81 3.65
C ALA A 6 16.21 14.61 2.41
N ASN A 7 17.49 15.03 2.39
CA ASN A 7 18.08 15.71 1.24
C ASN A 7 18.39 14.74 0.09
N LEU A 8 18.79 13.50 0.41
CA LEU A 8 19.01 12.44 -0.58
C LEU A 8 17.70 12.00 -1.23
N GLU A 9 16.62 11.83 -0.46
CA GLU A 9 15.29 11.48 -0.98
C GLU A 9 14.73 12.59 -1.88
N LYS A 10 14.86 13.86 -1.47
CA LYS A 10 14.50 15.00 -2.32
C LYS A 10 15.31 15.04 -3.61
N SER A 11 16.60 14.73 -3.54
CA SER A 11 17.47 14.66 -4.72
C SER A 11 17.05 13.53 -5.66
N GLN A 12 16.78 12.33 -5.15
CA GLN A 12 16.32 11.18 -5.94
C GLN A 12 14.93 11.43 -6.56
N ALA A 13 14.00 12.02 -5.81
CA ALA A 13 12.69 12.39 -6.33
C ALA A 13 12.79 13.47 -7.43
N SER A 14 13.67 14.46 -7.25
CA SER A 14 13.94 15.49 -8.25
C SER A 14 14.59 14.91 -9.51
N GLN A 15 15.56 14.00 -9.35
CA GLN A 15 16.19 13.29 -10.47
C GLN A 15 15.18 12.44 -11.24
N LEU A 16 14.32 11.69 -10.53
CA LEU A 16 13.25 10.92 -11.17
C LEU A 16 12.27 11.82 -11.92
N GLY A 17 11.86 12.94 -11.30
CA GLY A 17 10.98 13.93 -11.94
C GLY A 17 11.60 14.53 -13.19
N ALA A 18 12.87 14.91 -13.14
CA ALA A 18 13.61 15.44 -14.29
C ALA A 18 13.78 14.40 -15.41
N THR A 19 14.00 13.12 -15.05
CA THR A 19 14.08 12.02 -16.02
C THR A 19 12.73 11.76 -16.68
N LEU A 20 11.65 11.67 -15.91
CA LEU A 20 10.30 11.50 -16.45
C LEU A 20 9.88 12.67 -17.34
N LYS A 21 10.25 13.91 -16.97
CA LYS A 21 9.97 15.10 -17.78
C LYS A 21 10.69 15.04 -19.13
N ARG A 22 12.01 14.79 -19.13
CA ARG A 22 12.79 14.63 -20.38
C ARG A 22 12.20 13.53 -21.27
N MET A 23 11.77 12.44 -20.65
CA MET A 23 11.18 11.32 -21.35
C MET A 23 9.82 11.66 -21.97
N ASP A 24 8.96 12.42 -21.27
CA ASP A 24 7.67 12.91 -21.79
C ASP A 24 7.89 13.86 -22.97
N GLU A 25 8.88 14.77 -22.87
CA GLU A 25 9.27 15.68 -23.94
C GLU A 25 9.75 14.91 -25.20
N THR A 26 10.68 13.96 -25.04
CA THR A 26 11.19 13.15 -26.16
C THR A 26 10.09 12.30 -26.81
N LEU A 27 9.24 11.64 -26.01
CA LEU A 27 8.15 10.82 -26.56
C LEU A 27 7.09 11.69 -27.26
N SER A 28 6.81 12.88 -26.74
CA SER A 28 5.91 13.84 -27.37
C SER A 28 6.47 14.36 -28.69
N GLU A 29 7.77 14.66 -28.76
CA GLU A 29 8.44 15.04 -30.00
C GLU A 29 8.34 13.93 -31.04
N TRP A 30 8.60 12.68 -30.66
CA TRP A 30 8.49 11.52 -31.54
C TRP A 30 7.09 11.29 -32.09
N VAL A 31 6.06 11.59 -31.30
CA VAL A 31 4.68 11.61 -31.77
C VAL A 31 4.47 12.70 -32.81
N SER A 32 4.96 13.92 -32.56
CA SER A 32 4.81 15.06 -33.48
C SER A 32 5.45 14.80 -34.84
N ILE A 33 6.64 14.18 -34.86
CA ILE A 33 7.34 13.80 -36.11
C ILE A 33 6.81 12.48 -36.71
N LYS A 34 5.73 11.90 -36.15
CA LYS A 34 5.10 10.64 -36.58
C LYS A 34 6.09 9.46 -36.65
N ARG A 35 7.05 9.41 -35.72
CA ARG A 35 7.98 8.29 -35.61
C ARG A 35 7.21 7.05 -35.17
N THR A 36 7.52 5.91 -35.78
CA THR A 36 6.89 4.63 -35.45
C THR A 36 7.91 3.58 -35.05
N PHE A 37 7.47 2.66 -34.19
CA PHE A 37 8.28 1.57 -33.66
C PHE A 37 7.50 0.25 -33.78
N SER A 38 8.20 -0.84 -34.05
CA SER A 38 7.55 -2.15 -34.24
C SER A 38 7.13 -2.82 -32.93
N SER A 39 7.67 -2.39 -31.79
CA SER A 39 7.32 -2.93 -30.46
C SER A 39 7.80 -2.02 -29.33
N VAL A 40 7.27 -2.24 -28.12
CA VAL A 40 7.73 -1.51 -26.94
C VAL A 40 9.19 -1.78 -26.63
N SER A 41 9.66 -2.99 -26.92
CA SER A 41 11.06 -3.37 -26.76
C SER A 41 11.99 -2.53 -27.62
N LYS A 42 11.62 -2.21 -28.86
CA LYS A 42 12.41 -1.32 -29.73
C LYS A 42 12.30 0.14 -29.32
N LEU A 43 11.10 0.58 -28.95
CA LEU A 43 10.89 1.92 -28.40
C LEU A 43 11.78 2.16 -27.18
N ALA A 44 11.82 1.20 -26.24
CA ALA A 44 12.66 1.26 -25.05
C ALA A 44 14.15 1.27 -25.36
N THR A 45 14.61 0.54 -26.39
CA THR A 45 16.01 0.59 -26.84
C THR A 45 16.37 1.97 -27.35
N VAL A 46 15.58 2.50 -28.29
CA VAL A 46 15.88 3.82 -28.88
C VAL A 46 15.78 4.94 -27.83
N LEU A 47 14.84 4.82 -26.89
CA LEU A 47 14.69 5.76 -25.77
C LEU A 47 15.87 5.70 -24.80
N ALA A 48 16.39 4.50 -24.51
CA ALA A 48 17.61 4.28 -23.75
C ALA A 48 18.83 4.94 -24.41
N ASP A 49 19.01 4.71 -25.71
CA ASP A 49 20.12 5.29 -26.47
C ASP A 49 20.03 6.82 -26.53
N THR A 50 18.81 7.37 -26.67
CA THR A 50 18.59 8.83 -26.78
C THR A 50 18.81 9.54 -25.46
N LEU A 51 18.38 8.94 -24.35
CA LEU A 51 18.42 9.58 -23.03
C LEU A 51 19.64 9.15 -22.18
N GLY A 52 20.43 8.18 -22.66
CA GLY A 52 21.61 7.67 -21.96
C GLY A 52 21.28 6.83 -20.71
N TYR A 53 20.18 6.07 -20.74
CA TYR A 53 19.75 5.23 -19.61
C TYR A 53 19.74 3.75 -19.96
N ASP A 54 19.74 2.87 -18.96
CA ASP A 54 19.55 1.44 -19.17
C ASP A 54 18.14 1.14 -19.69
N ARG A 55 18.06 0.35 -20.76
CA ARG A 55 16.83 -0.20 -21.34
C ARG A 55 15.93 -0.90 -20.31
N SER A 56 16.51 -1.57 -19.31
CA SER A 56 15.76 -2.33 -18.30
C SER A 56 14.78 -1.45 -17.51
N LEU A 57 15.15 -0.19 -17.29
CA LEU A 57 14.37 0.82 -16.56
C LEU A 57 13.03 1.14 -17.26
N PHE A 58 13.01 1.09 -18.59
CA PHE A 58 11.84 1.33 -19.43
C PHE A 58 10.93 0.11 -19.59
N LEU A 59 11.45 -1.08 -19.30
CA LEU A 59 10.72 -2.34 -19.42
C LEU A 59 10.17 -2.83 -18.08
N ALA A 60 10.74 -2.37 -16.97
CA ALA A 60 10.29 -2.69 -15.62
C ALA A 60 8.81 -2.35 -15.43
N LYS A 61 8.00 -3.35 -15.10
CA LYS A 61 6.58 -3.14 -14.76
C LYS A 61 6.45 -2.70 -13.31
N PRO A 62 5.42 -1.90 -12.96
CA PRO A 62 5.06 -1.68 -11.57
C PRO A 62 4.88 -3.02 -10.85
N HIS A 63 5.44 -3.14 -9.65
CA HIS A 63 5.39 -4.37 -8.86
C HIS A 63 5.09 -4.04 -7.40
N PRO A 64 4.14 -4.72 -6.74
CA PRO A 64 3.70 -4.37 -5.39
C PRO A 64 4.78 -4.51 -4.32
N LYS A 65 5.75 -5.44 -4.53
CA LYS A 65 6.89 -5.66 -3.61
C LYS A 65 8.12 -4.79 -3.92
N LYS A 66 8.01 -3.81 -4.81
CA LYS A 66 9.13 -2.93 -5.21
C LYS A 66 8.79 -1.48 -4.88
N PRO A 67 9.79 -0.58 -4.80
CA PRO A 67 9.56 0.82 -4.46
C PRO A 67 8.51 1.46 -5.37
N LEU A 68 7.75 2.43 -4.86
CA LEU A 68 6.67 3.11 -5.58
C LEU A 68 7.13 3.76 -6.91
N ASN A 69 8.43 4.03 -7.02
CA ASN A 69 9.06 4.59 -8.22
C ASN A 69 9.38 3.53 -9.30
N HIS A 70 9.34 2.25 -8.95
CA HIS A 70 9.62 1.15 -9.85
C HIS A 70 8.53 1.03 -10.92
N GLY A 71 8.94 1.07 -12.19
CA GLY A 71 8.03 0.97 -13.33
C GLY A 71 7.26 2.25 -13.68
N LYS A 72 7.54 3.40 -13.04
CA LYS A 72 6.96 4.69 -13.45
C LYS A 72 7.30 5.06 -14.90
N HIS A 73 8.52 4.78 -15.34
CA HIS A 73 8.95 4.99 -16.73
C HIS A 73 8.12 4.14 -17.71
N ARG A 74 7.75 2.90 -17.32
CA ARG A 74 6.93 2.03 -18.14
C ARG A 74 5.51 2.55 -18.32
N LEU A 75 4.93 3.19 -17.30
CA LEU A 75 3.61 3.81 -17.40
C LEU A 75 3.61 4.94 -18.45
N LEU A 76 4.65 5.75 -18.47
CA LEU A 76 4.79 6.82 -19.46
C LEU A 76 4.96 6.26 -20.88
N ILE A 77 5.74 5.18 -21.04
CA ILE A 77 5.83 4.48 -22.34
C ILE A 77 4.47 3.96 -22.79
N ASN A 78 3.69 3.35 -21.90
CA ASN A 78 2.37 2.84 -22.24
C ASN A 78 1.40 3.96 -22.68
N LYS A 79 1.51 5.18 -22.11
CA LYS A 79 0.73 6.37 -22.53
C LYS A 79 0.95 6.70 -24.01
N TYR A 80 2.20 6.63 -24.48
CA TYR A 80 2.57 6.97 -25.87
C TYR A 80 2.55 5.77 -26.82
N ALA A 81 2.54 4.54 -26.31
CA ALA A 81 2.63 3.32 -27.09
C ALA A 81 1.55 3.21 -28.18
N GLY A 82 0.31 3.62 -27.90
CA GLY A 82 -0.78 3.60 -28.88
C GLY A 82 -0.64 4.61 -30.04
N GLN A 83 0.29 5.55 -29.94
CA GLN A 83 0.58 6.55 -30.98
C GLN A 83 1.89 6.22 -31.72
N LEU A 84 2.86 5.65 -31.01
CA LEU A 84 4.19 5.32 -31.52
C LEU A 84 4.31 3.90 -32.07
N ILE A 85 3.39 2.98 -31.71
CA ILE A 85 3.44 1.57 -32.14
C ILE A 85 2.17 1.24 -32.94
N PRO A 86 2.28 1.00 -34.26
CA PRO A 86 1.15 0.60 -35.08
C PRO A 86 0.52 -0.70 -34.57
N GLY A 87 -0.81 -0.74 -34.49
CA GLY A 87 -1.57 -1.93 -34.09
C GLY A 87 -1.64 -2.20 -32.59
N MET A 88 -0.99 -1.38 -31.73
CA MET A 88 -1.32 -1.42 -30.31
C MET A 88 -2.72 -0.84 -30.06
N PRO A 89 -3.52 -1.44 -29.18
CA PRO A 89 -4.78 -0.84 -28.77
C PRO A 89 -4.44 0.53 -28.18
N LYS A 90 -4.90 1.60 -28.84
CA LYS A 90 -4.96 2.90 -28.21
C LYS A 90 -5.79 2.69 -26.95
N VAL A 91 -5.20 2.96 -25.78
CA VAL A 91 -5.99 3.00 -24.55
C VAL A 91 -6.99 4.13 -24.75
N THR A 92 -8.19 3.78 -25.17
CA THR A 92 -9.25 4.74 -25.50
C THR A 92 -9.73 5.36 -24.20
N TYR A 93 -10.16 6.61 -24.29
CA TYR A 93 -10.73 7.35 -23.16
C TYR A 93 -11.83 6.55 -22.44
N GLU A 94 -12.66 5.81 -23.19
CA GLU A 94 -13.70 4.93 -22.65
C GLU A 94 -13.18 3.78 -21.77
N VAL A 95 -12.00 3.23 -22.08
CA VAL A 95 -11.38 2.15 -21.28
C VAL A 95 -10.84 2.73 -19.97
N LEU A 96 -10.24 3.91 -20.03
CA LEU A 96 -9.78 4.64 -18.85
C LEU A 96 -10.94 5.08 -17.96
N GLU A 97 -12.04 5.58 -18.55
CA GLU A 97 -13.25 5.93 -17.80
C GLU A 97 -13.87 4.72 -17.13
N ARG A 98 -13.95 3.56 -17.80
CA ARG A 98 -14.41 2.33 -17.15
C ARG A 98 -13.53 1.93 -15.99
N GLN A 99 -12.20 1.96 -16.16
CA GLN A 99 -11.26 1.62 -15.10
C GLN A 99 -11.34 2.62 -13.94
N LEU A 100 -11.49 3.90 -14.23
CA LEU A 100 -11.61 4.95 -13.23
C LEU A 100 -12.92 4.81 -12.44
N LYS A 101 -14.03 4.55 -13.13
CA LYS A 101 -15.34 4.30 -12.50
C LYS A 101 -15.32 3.03 -11.65
N GLU A 102 -14.66 1.98 -12.12
CA GLU A 102 -14.50 0.73 -11.35
C GLU A 102 -13.62 0.94 -10.11
N ASN A 103 -12.49 1.65 -10.24
CA ASN A 103 -11.65 1.99 -9.10
C ASN A 103 -12.37 2.90 -8.09
N GLN A 104 -13.16 3.88 -8.56
CA GLN A 104 -14.00 4.71 -7.70
C GLN A 104 -15.06 3.88 -6.98
N ARG A 105 -15.67 2.90 -7.66
CA ARG A 105 -16.60 1.96 -7.03
C ARG A 105 -15.92 1.12 -5.97
N GLN A 106 -14.72 0.60 -6.24
CA GLN A 106 -13.94 -0.17 -5.27
C GLN A 106 -13.56 0.67 -4.05
N LEU A 107 -13.14 1.92 -4.26
CA LEU A 107 -12.87 2.86 -3.17
C LEU A 107 -14.13 3.15 -2.36
N SER A 108 -15.26 3.41 -3.02
CA SER A 108 -16.55 3.61 -2.36
C SER A 108 -16.96 2.39 -1.52
N MET A 109 -16.79 1.18 -2.05
CA MET A 109 -17.04 -0.05 -1.29
C MET A 109 -16.12 -0.21 -0.07
N ILE A 110 -14.85 0.18 -0.19
CA ILE A 110 -13.89 0.17 0.93
C ILE A 110 -14.27 1.23 1.97
N GLU A 111 -14.64 2.43 1.54
CA GLU A 111 -15.11 3.51 2.41
C GLU A 111 -16.42 3.14 3.11
N ASP A 112 -17.35 2.49 2.41
CA ASP A 112 -18.61 2.01 2.97
C ASP A 112 -18.39 0.85 3.92
N ALA A 113 -17.50 -0.09 3.62
CA ALA A 113 -17.11 -1.15 4.54
C ALA A 113 -16.44 -0.56 5.80
N TYR A 114 -15.60 0.46 5.64
CA TYR A 114 -14.98 1.19 6.75
C TYR A 114 -16.02 1.93 7.59
N LYS A 115 -16.94 2.69 6.97
CA LYS A 115 -18.03 3.41 7.65
C LYS A 115 -19.04 2.44 8.28
N ALA A 116 -19.33 1.31 7.66
CA ALA A 116 -20.21 0.28 8.22
C ALA A 116 -19.56 -0.41 9.42
N GLY A 117 -18.24 -0.64 9.38
CA GLY A 117 -17.46 -1.02 10.55
C GLY A 117 -17.59 0.02 11.67
N LEU A 118 -17.47 1.30 11.32
CA LEU A 118 -17.58 2.43 12.27
C LEU A 118 -18.99 2.60 12.86
N ARG A 119 -20.05 2.34 12.08
CA ARG A 119 -21.45 2.42 12.53
C ARG A 119 -21.86 1.23 13.40
N ARG A 120 -21.29 0.03 13.20
CA ARG A 120 -21.52 -1.10 14.12
C ARG A 120 -20.97 -0.82 15.52
N THR A 121 -19.90 -0.04 15.64
CA THR A 121 -19.41 0.50 16.93
C THR A 121 -20.27 1.62 17.51
N SER A 122 -21.17 2.24 16.72
CA SER A 122 -21.99 3.39 17.17
C SER A 122 -23.47 3.05 17.45
N ILE A 123 -23.99 1.91 16.97
CA ILE A 123 -25.40 1.50 17.12
C ILE A 123 -25.51 0.26 18.04
N GLY A 124 -24.71 0.25 19.11
CA GLY A 124 -24.71 -0.75 20.17
C GLY A 124 -25.21 -0.19 21.52
N GLN A 125 -26.17 0.74 21.50
CA GLN A 125 -26.94 1.14 22.69
C GLN A 125 -28.42 1.02 22.36
N SER A 126 -28.95 -0.20 22.44
CA SER A 126 -30.38 -0.40 22.69
C SER A 126 -30.53 -1.70 23.46
N GLU A 127 -31.12 -1.56 24.64
CA GLU A 127 -31.29 -2.57 25.68
C GLU A 127 -32.04 -3.80 25.16
N THR A 128 -31.52 -5.00 25.44
CA THR A 128 -32.31 -6.13 25.95
C THR A 128 -31.41 -7.27 26.42
N SER A 129 -31.70 -7.70 27.66
CA SER A 129 -31.38 -9.01 28.27
C SER A 129 -29.90 -9.40 28.45
N SER A 130 -29.42 -9.13 29.67
CA SER A 130 -28.62 -10.05 30.50
C SER A 130 -27.37 -10.69 29.91
N ASN A 131 -26.53 -9.95 29.19
CA ASN A 131 -25.11 -10.26 29.04
C ASN A 131 -24.34 -8.94 29.22
N GLY A 132 -23.62 -8.84 30.34
CA GLY A 132 -23.10 -7.57 30.87
C GLY A 132 -22.13 -6.79 29.96
N PRO A 133 -21.73 -5.57 30.36
CA PRO A 133 -20.81 -4.68 29.63
C PRO A 133 -19.43 -5.29 29.33
N GLN A 134 -19.11 -6.45 29.91
CA GLN A 134 -17.94 -7.24 29.55
C GLN A 134 -18.08 -7.91 28.18
N ALA A 135 -19.26 -8.41 27.81
CA ALA A 135 -19.45 -9.17 26.57
C ALA A 135 -19.23 -8.29 25.31
N SER A 136 -19.66 -7.03 25.36
CA SER A 136 -19.39 -6.04 24.29
C SER A 136 -17.91 -5.67 24.23
N PHE A 137 -17.28 -5.46 25.39
CA PHE A 137 -15.83 -5.19 25.47
C PHE A 137 -15.00 -6.34 24.89
N PHE A 138 -15.35 -7.60 25.20
CA PHE A 138 -14.63 -8.76 24.65
C PHE A 138 -14.76 -8.85 23.15
N TYR A 139 -15.96 -8.63 22.62
CA TYR A 139 -16.19 -8.63 21.19
C TYR A 139 -15.35 -7.53 20.50
N GLU A 140 -15.39 -6.30 21.02
CA GLU A 140 -14.61 -5.18 20.48
C GLU A 140 -13.10 -5.42 20.58
N PHE A 141 -12.64 -5.97 21.71
CA PHE A 141 -11.25 -6.35 21.92
C PHE A 141 -10.80 -7.42 20.93
N GLU A 142 -11.61 -8.47 20.72
CA GLU A 142 -11.34 -9.54 19.77
C GLU A 142 -11.30 -9.03 18.33
N GLN A 143 -12.26 -8.17 17.94
CA GLN A 143 -12.25 -7.53 16.62
C GLN A 143 -11.00 -6.68 16.41
N THR A 144 -10.59 -5.93 17.43
CA THR A 144 -9.36 -5.12 17.39
C THR A 144 -8.12 -6.00 17.22
N CYS A 145 -8.05 -7.12 17.93
CA CYS A 145 -6.96 -8.08 17.79
C CYS A 145 -6.92 -8.73 16.40
N LEU A 146 -8.07 -9.07 15.82
CA LEU A 146 -8.15 -9.61 14.45
C LEU A 146 -7.68 -8.59 13.40
N VAL A 147 -8.01 -7.31 13.58
CA VAL A 147 -7.54 -6.22 12.71
C VAL A 147 -6.02 -6.05 12.84
N LEU A 148 -5.50 -5.98 14.07
CA LEU A 148 -4.06 -5.93 14.34
C LEU A 148 -3.33 -7.12 13.71
N GLN A 149 -3.87 -8.33 13.84
CA GLN A 149 -3.29 -9.53 13.24
C GLN A 149 -3.22 -9.42 11.71
N LYS A 150 -4.29 -8.93 11.06
CA LYS A 150 -4.30 -8.72 9.60
C LYS A 150 -3.29 -7.67 9.16
N ILE A 151 -3.11 -6.60 9.94
CA ILE A 151 -2.13 -5.54 9.67
C ILE A 151 -0.69 -6.09 9.80
N LEU A 152 -0.41 -6.83 10.86
CA LEU A 152 0.92 -7.44 11.09
C LEU A 152 1.25 -8.53 10.06
N GLN A 153 0.25 -9.26 9.58
CA GLN A 153 0.44 -10.27 8.53
C GLN A 153 0.48 -9.69 7.12
N HIS A 154 0.16 -8.40 6.96
CA HIS A 154 0.15 -7.77 5.66
C HIS A 154 1.59 -7.59 5.15
N PRO A 155 1.95 -8.10 3.96
CA PRO A 155 3.34 -8.19 3.51
C PRO A 155 4.03 -6.84 3.23
N ASN A 156 3.29 -5.73 3.30
CA ASN A 156 3.78 -4.38 3.00
C ASN A 156 3.72 -3.41 4.19
N THR A 157 3.37 -3.88 5.39
CA THR A 157 3.35 -2.99 6.58
C THR A 157 4.73 -2.85 7.19
N GLY A 158 5.56 -3.89 7.10
CA GLY A 158 6.88 -3.92 7.75
C GLY A 158 6.81 -3.84 9.26
N LEU A 159 5.65 -4.10 9.84
CA LEU A 159 5.46 -4.09 11.27
C LEU A 159 5.80 -5.45 11.82
N GLU A 160 6.72 -5.50 12.78
CA GLU A 160 7.17 -6.74 13.41
C GLU A 160 7.08 -6.63 14.92
N ILE A 161 6.73 -7.75 15.57
CA ILE A 161 6.83 -7.84 17.03
C ILE A 161 8.11 -8.58 17.37
N ILE A 162 9.02 -7.91 18.08
CA ILE A 162 10.31 -8.44 18.50
C ILE A 162 10.38 -8.31 20.02
N GLU A 163 10.65 -9.43 20.72
CA GLU A 163 10.72 -9.49 22.19
C GLU A 163 9.48 -8.93 22.92
N GLY A 164 8.33 -8.99 22.25
CA GLY A 164 7.06 -8.50 22.77
C GLY A 164 6.78 -7.03 22.51
N GLU A 165 7.69 -6.30 21.89
CA GLU A 165 7.54 -4.89 21.50
C GLU A 165 7.19 -4.78 20.02
N LEU A 166 6.42 -3.75 19.63
CA LEU A 166 6.06 -3.51 18.25
C LEU A 166 7.06 -2.56 17.61
N TYR A 167 7.59 -2.97 16.47
CA TYR A 167 8.59 -2.25 15.70
C TYR A 167 8.13 -2.02 14.27
N ASP A 168 8.60 -0.91 13.69
CA ASP A 168 8.62 -0.69 12.25
C ASP A 168 9.97 -1.18 11.69
N ALA A 169 9.93 -2.33 11.03
CA ALA A 169 11.02 -2.94 10.28
C ALA A 169 10.99 -2.57 8.78
N ALA A 170 10.06 -1.72 8.32
CA ALA A 170 10.08 -1.12 6.99
C ALA A 170 10.58 0.35 6.93
N PRO A 171 11.66 0.76 7.63
CA PRO A 171 12.27 2.01 7.26
C PRO A 171 13.08 1.80 5.98
N ILE A 172 12.82 2.68 5.02
CA ILE A 172 13.66 2.97 3.84
C ILE A 172 15.13 3.27 4.24
N VAL A 173 15.39 3.44 5.55
CA VAL A 173 16.64 3.79 6.21
C VAL A 173 16.88 2.85 7.40
N GLY A 174 17.40 1.64 7.15
CA GLY A 174 18.33 0.88 8.00
C GLY A 174 18.03 0.49 9.47
N ASP A 175 17.23 1.24 10.24
CA ASP A 175 17.10 1.05 11.69
C ASP A 175 15.65 0.81 12.10
N ILE A 176 15.42 -0.29 12.80
CA ILE A 176 14.13 -0.72 13.33
C ILE A 176 13.61 0.34 14.33
N VAL A 177 12.42 0.90 14.11
CA VAL A 177 11.84 1.95 14.96
C VAL A 177 10.84 1.37 15.96
N LEU A 178 11.04 1.59 17.25
CA LEU A 178 10.08 1.19 18.28
C LEU A 178 8.79 2.00 18.14
N ILE A 179 7.66 1.32 17.91
CA ILE A 179 6.33 1.91 17.85
C ILE A 179 5.61 1.76 19.19
N SER A 180 5.71 0.61 19.84
CA SER A 180 4.98 0.32 21.07
C SER A 180 5.75 -0.62 21.99
N GLN A 181 5.70 -0.32 23.29
CA GLN A 181 6.42 -1.06 24.33
C GLN A 181 5.73 -2.39 24.68
N ALA A 182 6.50 -3.30 25.29
CA ALA A 182 6.05 -4.66 25.56
C ALA A 182 4.78 -4.72 26.42
N GLN A 183 4.63 -3.80 27.37
CA GLN A 183 3.45 -3.73 28.24
C GLN A 183 2.17 -3.45 27.46
N SER A 184 2.26 -2.63 26.41
CA SER A 184 1.13 -2.25 25.56
C SER A 184 0.78 -3.33 24.53
N CYS A 185 1.76 -4.12 24.10
CA CYS A 185 1.56 -5.24 23.17
C CYS A 185 1.12 -6.53 23.85
N LYS A 186 1.38 -6.66 25.16
CA LYS A 186 1.08 -7.86 25.95
C LYS A 186 -0.36 -8.37 25.80
N PRO A 187 -1.43 -7.55 25.87
CA PRO A 187 -2.80 -8.04 25.73
C PRO A 187 -3.05 -8.73 24.37
N PHE A 188 -2.48 -8.20 23.29
CA PHE A 188 -2.58 -8.77 21.95
C PHE A 188 -1.80 -10.08 21.83
N LEU A 189 -0.59 -10.14 22.40
CA LEU A 189 0.26 -11.35 22.37
C LEU A 189 -0.32 -12.49 23.22
N ASP A 190 -0.92 -12.14 24.35
CA ASP A 190 -1.67 -13.04 25.22
C ASP A 190 -2.90 -13.62 24.49
N TRP A 191 -3.62 -12.78 23.72
CA TRP A 191 -4.71 -13.22 22.86
C TRP A 191 -4.23 -14.14 21.72
N GLN A 192 -3.17 -13.74 21.00
CA GLN A 192 -2.64 -14.48 19.83
C GLN A 192 -2.10 -15.87 20.20
N SER A 193 -1.46 -15.99 21.36
CA SER A 193 -0.90 -17.25 21.84
C SER A 193 -1.93 -18.17 22.52
N GLY A 194 -3.16 -17.68 22.73
CA GLY A 194 -4.18 -18.37 23.53
C GLY A 194 -3.78 -18.57 25.01
N LYS A 195 -2.66 -17.97 25.45
CA LYS A 195 -2.13 -18.06 26.82
C LYS A 195 -2.64 -16.92 27.71
N GLY A 196 -3.41 -16.00 27.14
CA GLY A 196 -3.98 -14.86 27.83
C GLY A 196 -4.91 -15.27 28.96
N ASN A 197 -4.39 -15.14 30.18
CA ASN A 197 -5.18 -15.09 31.40
C ASN A 197 -6.25 -13.97 31.38
N LEU A 198 -6.26 -13.04 30.42
CA LEU A 198 -7.31 -12.02 30.33
C LEU A 198 -8.66 -12.60 29.91
N ALA A 199 -8.70 -13.44 28.87
CA ALA A 199 -9.93 -14.14 28.48
C ALA A 199 -10.38 -15.10 29.59
N ARG A 200 -9.44 -15.82 30.22
CA ARG A 200 -9.76 -16.83 31.23
C ARG A 200 -10.06 -16.27 32.63
N LYS A 201 -9.39 -15.20 33.09
CA LYS A 201 -9.63 -14.56 34.41
C LYS A 201 -10.88 -13.71 34.45
N LEU A 202 -11.26 -13.08 33.34
CA LEU A 202 -12.49 -12.30 33.26
C LEU A 202 -13.72 -13.21 33.03
N LEU A 203 -13.59 -14.32 32.29
CA LEU A 203 -14.63 -15.37 32.21
C LEU A 203 -14.74 -16.22 33.50
N SER A 204 -13.70 -16.33 34.32
CA SER A 204 -13.74 -17.06 35.59
C SER A 204 -14.22 -16.20 36.77
N ALA A 205 -14.38 -14.89 36.60
CA ALA A 205 -14.92 -14.02 37.65
C ALA A 205 -16.42 -14.31 37.92
N ASP A 206 -17.11 -14.96 36.98
CA ASP A 206 -18.48 -15.47 37.14
C ASP A 206 -18.55 -16.84 37.85
N ASN A 207 -17.42 -17.41 38.31
CA ASN A 207 -17.40 -18.70 39.01
C ASN A 207 -16.83 -18.60 40.44
N ALA A 208 -16.80 -17.40 41.01
CA ALA A 208 -16.35 -17.15 42.39
C ALA A 208 -17.37 -16.33 43.17
N GLU A 209 -18.61 -16.83 43.25
CA GLU A 209 -19.53 -16.64 44.38
C GLU A 209 -20.19 -17.98 44.71
#